data_AF-A0A960R4D7-F1
#
_entry.id   AF-A0A960R4D7-F1
#
_cell.length_a   1.000
_cell.length_b   1.000
_cell.length_c   1.000
_cell.angle_alpha   90.00
_cell.angle_beta   90.00
_cell.angle_gamma   90.00
#
_symmetry.space_group_name_H-M   'P 1'
#
loop_
_entity.id
_entity.type
_entity.pdbx_description
1 polymer ?
#
loop_
_entity_poly.entity_id
_entity_poly.type
_entity_poly.pdbx_seq_one_letter_code
_entity_poly.pdbx_strand_id
1 'polypeptide(L)'
;PTEGWAKFTALAQPGGATGPLIGGALTGATVTRANDAGLWGVDSAGDLRLLLREGATVDGKTVKTIHVLKVVAGSLGVTRSFNDHGEVVALVGFTNGSSAIVRVVVP
;
A
#
# COMPACT_ATOMS: atom_id res chain seq x y z
N PRO A 1 -10.61 -19.30 7.70
CA PRO A 1 -9.85 -19.32 6.42
C PRO A 1 -8.76 -18.25 6.45
N THR A 2 -7.49 -18.66 6.47
CA THR A 2 -6.36 -17.74 6.53
C THR A 2 -6.09 -17.15 5.15
N GLU A 3 -6.10 -15.83 5.03
CA GLU A 3 -5.53 -15.13 3.89
C GLU A 3 -4.02 -15.34 3.87
N GLY A 4 -3.41 -15.40 2.68
CA GLY A 4 -1.98 -15.54 2.48
C GLY A 4 -1.47 -14.63 1.37
N TRP A 5 -0.16 -14.51 1.25
CA TRP A 5 0.47 -13.75 0.19
C TRP A 5 0.45 -14.54 -1.12
N ALA A 6 -0.08 -13.92 -2.18
CA ALA A 6 0.04 -14.45 -3.54
C ALA A 6 1.33 -13.96 -4.20
N LYS A 7 1.67 -12.68 -4.02
CA LYS A 7 2.83 -12.03 -4.66
C LYS A 7 3.22 -10.75 -3.94
N PHE A 8 4.52 -10.44 -3.92
CA PHE A 8 5.02 -9.11 -3.60
C PHE A 8 5.25 -8.31 -4.88
N THR A 9 4.75 -7.08 -4.92
CA THR A 9 4.81 -6.19 -6.10
C THR A 9 5.77 -5.03 -5.90
N ALA A 10 6.02 -4.64 -4.65
CA ALA A 10 6.96 -3.60 -4.30
C ALA A 10 7.51 -3.79 -2.88
N LEU A 11 8.72 -3.29 -2.67
CA LEU A 11 9.35 -3.16 -1.36
C LEU A 11 10.05 -1.80 -1.33
N ALA A 12 9.90 -1.08 -0.23
CA ALA A 12 10.66 0.12 0.03
C ALA A 12 11.06 0.17 1.51
N GLN A 13 12.22 0.74 1.79
CA GLN A 13 12.65 1.04 3.15
C GLN A 13 12.54 2.55 3.35
N PRO A 14 11.53 3.04 4.08
CA PRO A 14 11.56 4.40 4.60
C PRO A 14 12.77 4.56 5.52
N GLY A 15 13.42 5.72 5.49
CA GLY A 15 14.30 6.09 6.60
C GLY A 15 13.49 6.32 7.89
N GLY A 16 14.17 6.54 9.01
CA GLY A 16 13.51 6.88 10.27
C GLY A 16 13.15 5.68 11.16
N ALA A 17 12.14 5.84 12.02
CA ALA A 17 11.78 4.88 13.08
C ALA A 17 10.82 3.77 12.63
N THR A 18 10.28 3.82 11.42
CA THR A 18 9.38 2.81 10.86
C THR A 18 10.14 1.81 9.99
N GLY A 19 9.65 0.58 9.91
CA GLY A 19 10.24 -0.46 9.07
C GLY A 19 9.77 -0.39 7.60
N PRO A 20 9.96 -1.48 6.82
CA PRO A 20 9.69 -1.50 5.39
C PRO A 20 8.22 -1.28 5.04
N LEU A 21 8.00 -0.72 3.86
CA LEU A 21 6.73 -0.69 3.15
C LEU A 21 6.68 -1.82 2.13
N ILE A 22 5.56 -2.51 2.07
CA ILE A 22 5.37 -3.69 1.24
C ILE A 22 4.10 -3.49 0.42
N GLY A 23 4.23 -3.51 -0.91
CA GLY A 23 3.10 -3.66 -1.83
C GLY A 23 2.95 -5.13 -2.21
N GLY A 24 1.71 -5.64 -2.22
CA GLY A 24 1.49 -7.05 -2.52
C GLY A 24 0.07 -7.40 -2.89
N ALA A 25 -0.09 -8.63 -3.37
CA ALA A 25 -1.35 -9.28 -3.65
C ALA A 25 -1.57 -10.45 -2.70
N LEU A 26 -2.82 -10.68 -2.33
CA LEU A 26 -3.29 -11.71 -1.43
C LEU A 26 -3.96 -12.86 -2.19
N THR A 27 -4.10 -13.99 -1.51
CA THR A 27 -4.93 -15.14 -1.90
C THR A 27 -5.65 -15.68 -0.68
N GLY A 28 -6.76 -16.37 -0.89
CA GLY A 28 -7.55 -16.96 0.20
C GLY A 28 -9.03 -17.05 -0.15
N ALA A 29 -9.80 -17.75 0.70
CA ALA A 29 -11.22 -18.01 0.45
C ALA A 29 -12.07 -16.72 0.40
N THR A 30 -11.64 -15.65 1.08
CA THR A 30 -12.32 -14.34 1.13
C THR A 30 -11.70 -13.31 0.19
N VAL A 31 -10.63 -13.69 -0.52
CA VAL A 31 -9.91 -12.80 -1.43
C VAL A 31 -10.53 -12.92 -2.82
N THR A 32 -10.87 -11.77 -3.37
CA THR A 32 -11.45 -11.58 -4.70
C THR A 32 -10.62 -10.55 -5.45
N ARG A 33 -10.83 -10.42 -6.75
CA ARG A 33 -10.20 -9.36 -7.56
C ARG A 33 -10.55 -7.92 -7.11
N ALA A 34 -11.54 -7.75 -6.22
CA ALA A 34 -11.92 -6.44 -5.70
C ALA A 34 -11.20 -6.09 -4.39
N ASN A 35 -10.43 -7.01 -3.79
CA ASN A 35 -9.74 -6.81 -2.52
C ASN A 35 -8.43 -7.61 -2.42
N ASP A 36 -7.83 -7.98 -3.55
CA ASP A 36 -6.63 -8.80 -3.60
C ASP A 36 -5.35 -7.99 -3.49
N ALA A 37 -5.34 -6.68 -3.80
CA ALA A 37 -4.15 -5.85 -3.62
C ALA A 37 -4.17 -5.00 -2.34
N GLY A 38 -2.99 -4.74 -1.79
CA GLY A 38 -2.81 -3.84 -0.65
C GLY A 38 -1.43 -3.22 -0.52
N LEU A 39 -1.32 -2.34 0.47
CA LEU A 39 -0.11 -1.70 0.95
C LEU A 39 -0.02 -1.93 2.45
N TRP A 40 1.14 -2.40 2.90
CA TRP A 40 1.46 -2.63 4.30
C TRP A 40 2.70 -1.85 4.69
N GLY A 41 2.84 -1.54 5.97
CA GLY A 41 4.02 -0.93 6.56
C GLY A 41 4.32 -1.53 7.92
N VAL A 42 5.60 -1.60 8.27
CA VAL A 42 6.03 -2.00 9.61
C VAL A 42 6.09 -0.77 10.50
N ASP A 43 5.34 -0.78 11.59
CA ASP A 43 5.27 0.33 12.54
C ASP A 43 6.54 0.45 13.40
N SER A 44 6.58 1.49 14.24
CA SER A 44 7.71 1.72 15.17
C SER A 44 7.91 0.62 16.21
N ALA A 45 6.90 -0.23 16.46
CA ALA A 45 6.99 -1.40 17.33
C ALA A 45 7.46 -2.66 16.60
N GLY A 46 7.60 -2.61 15.27
CA GLY A 46 7.96 -3.75 14.44
C GLY A 46 6.78 -4.59 13.96
N ASP A 47 5.54 -4.15 14.20
CA ASP A 47 4.34 -4.84 13.76
C ASP A 47 3.99 -4.49 12.31
N LEU A 48 3.56 -5.49 11.53
CA LEU A 48 3.05 -5.27 10.19
C LEU A 48 1.61 -4.72 10.24
N ARG A 49 1.40 -3.53 9.69
CA ARG A 49 0.10 -2.85 9.60
C ARG A 49 -0.39 -2.80 8.17
N LEU A 50 -1.67 -3.10 7.96
CA LEU A 50 -2.34 -2.84 6.69
C LEU A 50 -2.66 -1.34 6.61
N LEU A 51 -2.09 -0.66 5.60
CA LEU A 51 -2.22 0.77 5.41
C LEU A 51 -3.34 1.11 4.42
N LEU A 52 -3.45 0.34 3.33
CA LEU A 52 -4.47 0.52 2.31
C LEU A 52 -4.77 -0.81 1.60
N ARG A 53 -6.04 -1.07 1.24
CA ARG A 53 -6.46 -2.28 0.51
C ARG A 53 -7.49 -1.92 -0.55
N GLU A 54 -7.48 -2.64 -1.67
CA GLU A 54 -8.61 -2.59 -2.61
C GLU A 54 -9.90 -3.01 -1.91
N GLY A 55 -11.02 -2.41 -2.34
CA GLY A 55 -12.32 -2.61 -1.71
C GLY A 55 -12.53 -1.81 -0.42
N ALA A 56 -11.48 -1.21 0.16
CA ALA A 56 -11.63 -0.32 1.30
C ALA A 56 -12.35 0.98 0.90
N THR A 57 -12.99 1.63 1.87
CA THR A 57 -13.60 2.95 1.68
C THR A 57 -12.62 4.04 2.11
N VAL A 58 -12.34 4.99 1.22
CA VAL A 58 -11.57 6.20 1.50
C VAL A 58 -12.39 7.38 1.02
N ASP A 59 -12.66 8.34 1.91
CA ASP A 59 -13.46 9.54 1.61
C ASP A 59 -14.81 9.21 0.94
N GLY A 60 -15.50 8.20 1.48
CA GLY A 60 -16.79 7.74 0.96
C GLY A 60 -16.74 6.99 -0.38
N LYS A 61 -15.55 6.72 -0.93
CA LYS A 61 -15.37 6.04 -2.23
C LYS A 61 -14.65 4.72 -2.06
N THR A 62 -15.05 3.71 -2.84
CA THR A 62 -14.41 2.39 -2.82
C THR A 62 -13.13 2.40 -3.65
N VAL A 63 -12.02 2.00 -3.03
CA VAL A 63 -10.71 1.84 -3.69
C VAL A 63 -10.79 0.72 -4.71
N LYS A 64 -10.33 1.01 -5.93
CA LYS A 64 -10.24 0.07 -7.05
C LYS A 64 -8.80 -0.23 -7.44
N THR A 65 -7.91 0.76 -7.37
CA THR A 65 -6.48 0.56 -7.66
C THR A 65 -5.62 1.34 -6.69
N ILE A 66 -4.47 0.76 -6.35
CA ILE A 66 -3.45 1.40 -5.52
C ILE A 66 -2.17 1.52 -6.34
N HIS A 67 -1.76 2.74 -6.63
CA HIS A 67 -0.51 3.06 -7.30
C HIS A 67 0.44 3.73 -6.30
N VAL A 68 1.37 2.94 -5.78
CA VAL A 68 2.39 3.36 -4.82
C VAL A 68 3.69 2.60 -5.13
N LEU A 69 4.84 3.16 -4.76
CA LEU A 69 6.14 2.50 -4.90
C LEU A 69 6.45 2.04 -6.34
N LYS A 70 5.92 2.73 -7.36
CA LYS A 70 6.20 2.38 -8.76
C LYS A 70 7.65 2.74 -9.08
N VAL A 71 8.54 1.76 -9.00
CA VAL A 71 9.92 1.88 -9.46
C VAL A 71 9.89 2.10 -10.97
N VAL A 72 10.44 3.23 -11.43
CA VAL A 72 10.74 3.42 -12.84
C VAL A 72 12.04 2.67 -13.12
N ALA A 73 12.06 1.81 -14.15
CA ALA A 73 13.26 1.10 -14.55
C ALA A 73 14.44 2.08 -14.71
N GLY A 74 15.55 1.83 -14.02
CA GLY A 74 16.71 2.73 -13.98
C GLY A 74 16.74 3.73 -12.81
N SER A 75 15.77 3.69 -11.89
CA SER A 75 15.68 4.62 -10.75
C SER A 75 15.62 3.87 -9.43
N LEU A 76 16.76 3.30 -9.01
CA LEU A 76 16.92 2.71 -7.68
C LEU A 76 16.95 3.84 -6.63
N GLY A 77 16.08 3.76 -5.62
CA GLY A 77 16.15 4.64 -4.44
C GLY A 77 15.36 5.95 -4.49
N VAL A 78 14.37 6.13 -5.39
CA VAL A 78 13.61 7.39 -5.38
C VAL A 78 12.48 7.39 -4.35
N THR A 79 12.65 8.22 -3.33
CA THR A 79 11.75 8.54 -2.20
C THR A 79 10.55 9.41 -2.61
N ARG A 80 9.87 9.12 -3.73
CA ARG A 80 8.73 9.97 -4.18
C ARG A 80 7.44 9.68 -3.42
N SER A 81 7.31 8.47 -2.89
CA SER A 81 6.07 7.96 -2.31
C SER A 81 6.12 7.80 -0.81
N PHE A 82 7.24 8.12 -0.14
CA PHE A 82 7.38 7.99 1.31
C PHE A 82 8.47 8.91 1.83
N ASN A 83 8.41 9.27 3.11
CA ASN A 83 9.43 10.05 3.81
C ASN A 83 9.91 9.33 5.09
N ASP A 84 10.82 9.96 5.82
CA ASP A 84 11.36 9.49 7.10
C ASP A 84 10.45 9.81 8.31
N HIS A 85 9.28 10.39 8.08
CA HIS A 85 8.27 10.69 9.09
C HIS A 85 7.16 9.63 9.15
N GLY A 86 7.38 8.45 8.54
CA GLY A 86 6.38 7.38 8.49
C GLY A 86 5.18 7.71 7.60
N GLU A 87 5.29 8.66 6.68
CA GLU A 87 4.21 8.98 5.74
C GLU A 87 4.44 8.33 4.39
N VAL A 88 3.35 7.88 3.77
CA VAL A 88 3.31 7.32 2.43
C VAL A 88 2.28 8.05 1.60
N VAL A 89 2.62 8.39 0.36
CA VAL A 89 1.71 9.02 -0.59
C VAL A 89 1.38 8.02 -1.70
N ALA A 90 0.10 7.71 -1.88
CA ALA A 90 -0.40 6.78 -2.87
C ALA A 90 -1.39 7.46 -3.82
N LEU A 91 -1.31 7.15 -5.12
CA LEU A 91 -2.37 7.46 -6.07
C LEU A 91 -3.41 6.35 -6.01
N VAL A 92 -4.63 6.72 -5.66
CA VAL A 92 -5.76 5.81 -5.49
C VAL A 92 -6.77 6.05 -6.61
N GLY A 93 -7.12 4.99 -7.34
CA GLY A 93 -8.26 5.00 -8.27
C GLY A 93 -9.49 4.43 -7.58
N PHE A 94 -10.66 5.01 -7.83
CA PHE A 94 -11.93 4.62 -7.23
C PHE A 94 -12.85 3.90 -8.23
N THR A 95 -13.82 3.14 -7.71
CA THR A 95 -14.79 2.41 -8.55
C THR A 95 -15.68 3.30 -9.41
N ASN A 96 -15.90 4.56 -8.99
CA ASN A 96 -16.64 5.57 -9.77
C ASN A 96 -15.79 6.25 -10.86
N GLY A 97 -14.55 5.80 -11.07
CA GLY A 97 -13.63 6.33 -12.09
C GLY A 97 -12.84 7.58 -11.68
N SER A 98 -13.12 8.17 -10.51
CA SER A 98 -12.30 9.27 -9.97
C SER A 98 -11.00 8.74 -9.36
N SER A 99 -10.04 9.64 -9.15
CA SER A 99 -8.76 9.32 -8.48
C SER A 99 -8.39 10.40 -7.47
N ALA A 100 -7.56 10.04 -6.47
CA ALA A 100 -7.00 10.98 -5.50
C ALA A 100 -5.55 10.61 -5.14
N ILE A 101 -4.78 11.61 -4.73
CA ILE A 101 -3.52 11.41 -4.02
C ILE A 101 -3.87 11.38 -2.54
N VAL A 102 -3.60 10.25 -1.88
CA VAL A 102 -3.86 10.08 -0.45
C VAL A 102 -2.54 9.99 0.31
N ARG A 103 -2.51 10.61 1.48
CA ARG A 103 -1.45 10.41 2.46
C ARG A 103 -1.90 9.37 3.47
N VAL A 104 -1.07 8.38 3.72
CA VAL A 104 -1.26 7.35 4.73
C VAL A 104 -0.12 7.40 5.73
N VAL A 105 -0.43 7.32 7.02
CA VAL A 105 0.55 7.35 8.10
C VAL A 105 0.77 5.92 8.58
N VAL A 106 2.04 5.53 8.65
CA VAL A 106 2.46 4.31 9.34
C VAL A 106 2.46 4.61 10.84
N PRO A 107 1.74 3.82 11.66
CA PRO A 107 1.66 4.04 13.11
C PRO A 107 3.01 3.99 13.84
#